data_AF-D6LIK7-F1
#
_entry.id   AF-D6LIK7-F1
#
_cell.length_a   1.000
_cell.length_b   1.000
_cell.length_c   1.000
_cell.angle_alpha   90.00
_cell.angle_beta   90.00
_cell.angle_gamma   90.00
#
_symmetry.space_group_name_H-M   'P 1'
#
loop_
_entity.id
_entity.type
_entity.pdbx_description
1 polymer ?
#
loop_
_entity_poly.entity_id
_entity_poly.type
_entity_poly.pdbx_seq_one_letter_code
_entity_poly.pdbx_strand_id
1 'polypeptide(L)'
;MNYTVGNFIANGKGLENIELFSELYDEYCNYCDNHWYNKCSKKRFAMELNNYGVDVYAGTGNIRKIRLNRVRPDNVNQPNHYVIGDTGLECKDFISAWVGKGYYSVFCFCNVMKYLVRAEKKNKLEDYKKALKYLDMIIEAGADTIVLDIADIGIEDGTKEYTGVEWNEIILEITKGLSARQALSLDSVFRALADENYHLCRIRLADFIDMYRDTKVCRPPVPAK
;
A
#
# COMPACT_ATOMS: atom_id res chain seq x y z
N MET A 1 12.51 -13.97 -7.06
CA MET A 1 11.16 -13.39 -6.88
C MET A 1 10.60 -13.18 -8.28
N ASN A 2 9.62 -13.97 -8.70
CA ASN A 2 9.19 -14.05 -10.11
C ASN A 2 8.08 -13.04 -10.40
N TYR A 3 8.36 -12.16 -11.38
CA TYR A 3 7.49 -11.14 -11.99
C TYR A 3 7.20 -9.90 -11.14
N THR A 4 7.01 -8.76 -11.82
CA THR A 4 5.80 -7.95 -11.63
C THR A 4 5.70 -6.93 -12.76
N VAL A 5 4.74 -7.13 -13.67
CA VAL A 5 4.21 -6.05 -14.52
C VAL A 5 3.92 -4.81 -13.66
N GLY A 6 3.51 -5.02 -12.39
CA GLY A 6 3.38 -3.96 -11.40
C GLY A 6 4.63 -3.15 -11.09
N ASN A 7 5.83 -3.74 -10.99
CA ASN A 7 7.05 -2.95 -10.77
C ASN A 7 7.38 -2.11 -12.01
N PHE A 8 7.14 -2.64 -13.21
CA PHE A 8 7.27 -1.87 -14.45
C PHE A 8 6.28 -0.70 -14.48
N ILE A 9 5.00 -0.96 -14.23
CA ILE A 9 3.96 0.09 -14.22
C ILE A 9 4.21 1.13 -13.12
N ALA A 10 4.68 0.72 -11.94
CA ALA A 10 4.96 1.64 -10.83
C ALA A 10 6.17 2.55 -11.07
N ASN A 11 7.16 2.10 -11.86
CA ASN A 11 8.39 2.84 -12.12
C ASN A 11 8.45 3.49 -13.52
N GLY A 12 7.56 3.10 -14.43
CA GLY A 12 7.52 3.61 -15.80
C GLY A 12 7.07 5.06 -15.84
N LYS A 13 8.02 6.00 -15.89
CA LYS A 13 7.74 7.40 -16.25
C LYS A 13 7.49 7.48 -17.76
N GLY A 14 6.44 8.17 -18.19
CA GLY A 14 6.15 8.38 -19.61
C GLY A 14 5.24 7.32 -20.25
N LEU A 15 4.70 6.38 -19.48
CA LEU A 15 3.73 5.38 -19.97
C LEU A 15 2.45 6.03 -20.51
N GLU A 16 2.13 7.24 -20.04
CA GLU A 16 1.03 8.07 -20.52
C GLU A 16 1.14 8.48 -22.00
N ASN A 17 2.33 8.39 -22.59
CA ASN A 17 2.57 8.74 -24.00
C ASN A 17 2.57 7.52 -24.93
N ILE A 18 2.40 6.31 -24.39
CA ILE A 18 2.39 5.08 -25.19
C ILE A 18 0.94 4.74 -25.54
N GLU A 19 0.66 4.59 -26.83
CA GLU A 19 -0.68 4.21 -27.32
C GLU A 19 -0.75 2.78 -27.84
N LEU A 20 0.40 2.18 -28.18
CA LEU A 20 0.47 0.86 -28.79
C LEU A 20 0.88 -0.20 -27.76
N PHE A 21 0.16 -1.32 -27.76
CA PHE A 21 0.45 -2.44 -26.86
C PHE A 21 1.83 -3.05 -27.13
N SER A 22 2.27 -3.07 -28.40
CA SER A 22 3.60 -3.56 -28.77
C SER A 22 4.71 -2.73 -28.14
N GLU A 23 4.62 -1.41 -28.26
CA GLU A 23 5.60 -0.48 -27.70
C GLU A 23 5.67 -0.60 -26.17
N LEU A 24 4.51 -0.67 -25.51
CA LEU A 24 4.45 -0.87 -24.06
C LEU A 24 5.11 -2.20 -23.63
N TYR A 25 4.90 -3.26 -24.40
CA TYR A 25 5.50 -4.56 -24.12
C TYR A 25 7.02 -4.56 -24.33
N ASP A 26 7.51 -3.81 -25.32
CA ASP A 26 8.94 -3.69 -25.58
C ASP A 26 9.63 -2.90 -24.45
N GLU A 27 9.01 -1.81 -23.97
CA GLU A 27 9.45 -1.09 -22.77
C GLU A 27 9.47 -1.98 -21.52
N TYR A 28 8.44 -2.82 -21.33
CA TYR A 28 8.42 -3.82 -20.26
C TYR A 28 9.58 -4.82 -20.39
N CYS A 29 9.87 -5.30 -21.59
CA CYS A 29 10.98 -6.22 -21.82
C CYS A 29 12.33 -5.57 -21.50
N ASN A 30 12.53 -4.31 -21.93
CA ASN A 30 13.73 -3.53 -21.63
C ASN A 30 13.88 -3.30 -20.12
N TYR A 31 12.79 -2.96 -19.44
CA TYR A 31 12.77 -2.83 -17.98
C TYR A 31 13.17 -4.14 -17.30
N CYS A 32 12.62 -5.28 -17.75
CA CYS A 32 12.98 -6.58 -17.21
C CYS A 32 14.45 -6.93 -17.44
N ASP A 33 15.00 -6.66 -18.62
CA ASP A 33 16.41 -6.92 -18.92
C ASP A 33 17.35 -6.10 -18.01
N ASN A 34 17.05 -4.81 -17.84
CA ASN A 34 17.83 -3.90 -16.99
C ASN A 34 17.81 -4.26 -15.50
N HIS A 35 16.83 -5.05 -15.06
CA HIS A 35 16.67 -5.47 -13.67
C HIS A 35 16.84 -6.99 -13.48
N TRP A 36 17.28 -7.71 -14.52
CA TRP A 36 17.42 -9.17 -14.52
C TRP A 36 16.14 -9.92 -14.10
N TYR A 37 14.97 -9.44 -14.52
CA TYR A 37 13.68 -10.06 -14.28
C TYR A 37 13.24 -11.00 -15.40
N ASN A 38 12.54 -12.08 -15.03
CA ASN A 38 11.89 -12.95 -15.99
C ASN A 38 10.75 -12.23 -16.73
N LYS A 39 10.74 -12.33 -18.07
CA LYS A 39 9.70 -11.76 -18.95
C LYS A 39 8.49 -12.69 -19.00
N CYS A 40 7.28 -12.12 -19.00
CA CYS A 40 6.05 -12.86 -19.26
C CYS A 40 5.68 -12.83 -20.75
N SER A 41 4.78 -13.70 -21.20
CA SER A 41 4.30 -13.67 -22.59
C SER A 41 3.43 -12.44 -22.86
N LYS A 42 3.33 -11.96 -24.11
CA LYS A 42 2.42 -10.87 -24.52
C LYS A 42 0.98 -11.09 -24.04
N LYS A 43 0.48 -12.33 -24.12
CA LYS A 43 -0.87 -12.69 -23.65
C LYS A 43 -0.99 -12.47 -22.14
N ARG A 44 -0.01 -12.92 -21.36
CA ARG A 44 0.01 -12.75 -19.90
C ARG A 44 0.19 -11.28 -19.52
N PHE A 45 1.06 -10.54 -20.19
CA PHE A 45 1.25 -9.11 -19.99
C PHE A 45 -0.06 -8.35 -20.17
N ALA A 46 -0.79 -8.59 -21.26
CA ALA A 46 -2.09 -7.96 -21.52
C ALA A 46 -3.12 -8.26 -20.41
N MET A 47 -3.17 -9.48 -19.88
CA MET A 47 -4.06 -9.82 -18.77
C MET A 47 -3.66 -9.11 -17.48
N GLU A 48 -2.35 -9.03 -17.18
CA GLU A 48 -1.86 -8.35 -15.98
C GLU A 48 -2.04 -6.83 -16.05
N LEU A 49 -1.96 -6.21 -17.23
CA LEU A 49 -2.22 -4.78 -17.44
C LEU A 49 -3.60 -4.32 -16.96
N ASN A 50 -4.62 -5.18 -17.12
CA ASN A 50 -5.98 -4.90 -16.62
C ASN A 50 -5.98 -4.68 -15.09
N ASN A 51 -5.12 -5.40 -14.35
CA ASN A 51 -4.96 -5.22 -12.89
C ASN A 51 -4.29 -3.90 -12.50
N TYR A 52 -3.85 -3.09 -13.47
CA TYR A 52 -3.28 -1.77 -13.26
C TYR A 52 -4.09 -0.68 -13.98
N GLY A 53 -5.32 -1.00 -14.43
CA GLY A 53 -6.18 -0.06 -15.13
C GLY A 53 -5.67 0.29 -16.53
N VAL A 54 -4.99 -0.64 -17.21
CA VAL A 54 -4.58 -0.48 -18.60
C VAL A 54 -5.33 -1.51 -19.45
N ASP A 55 -6.28 -1.03 -20.25
CA ASP A 55 -7.06 -1.89 -21.15
C ASP A 55 -6.32 -2.07 -22.48
N VAL A 56 -6.24 -3.30 -22.96
CA VAL A 56 -5.74 -3.62 -24.30
C VAL A 56 -6.92 -3.90 -25.23
N TYR A 57 -7.05 -3.15 -26.32
CA TYR A 57 -8.17 -3.27 -27.26
C TYR A 57 -7.69 -3.28 -28.72
N ALA A 58 -8.55 -3.78 -29.62
CA ALA A 58 -8.25 -3.81 -31.05
C ALA A 58 -8.31 -2.40 -31.65
N GLY A 59 -7.28 -2.04 -32.41
CA GLY A 59 -7.25 -0.84 -33.25
C GLY A 59 -7.60 -1.16 -34.70
N THR A 60 -7.33 -0.21 -35.59
CA THR A 60 -7.51 -0.40 -37.04
C THR A 60 -6.49 -1.41 -37.57
N GLY A 61 -6.95 -2.44 -38.29
CA GLY A 61 -6.10 -3.53 -38.78
C GLY A 61 -5.65 -4.49 -37.67
N ASN A 62 -4.47 -5.11 -37.82
CA ASN A 62 -3.92 -6.08 -36.85
C ASN A 62 -3.20 -5.42 -35.65
N ILE A 63 -3.53 -4.16 -35.33
CA ILE A 63 -2.88 -3.37 -34.29
C ILE A 63 -3.67 -3.50 -32.98
N ARG A 64 -2.97 -3.63 -31.85
CA ARG A 64 -3.56 -3.51 -30.50
C ARG A 64 -3.16 -2.19 -29.88
N LYS A 65 -4.14 -1.45 -29.39
CA LYS A 65 -3.99 -0.19 -28.67
C LYS A 65 -4.15 -0.40 -27.17
N ILE A 66 -3.63 0.53 -26.38
CA ILE A 66 -3.83 0.59 -24.94
C ILE A 66 -4.59 1.85 -24.55
N ARG A 67 -5.38 1.76 -23.50
CA ARG A 67 -6.04 2.90 -22.87
C ARG A 67 -5.87 2.80 -21.37
N LEU A 68 -5.45 3.90 -20.75
CA LEU A 68 -5.50 4.05 -19.30
C LEU A 68 -6.95 4.21 -18.88
N ASN A 69 -7.49 3.18 -18.25
CA ASN A 69 -8.76 3.23 -17.57
C ASN A 69 -8.54 3.90 -16.21
N ARG A 70 -9.07 5.11 -16.03
CA ARG A 70 -8.88 5.91 -14.80
C ARG A 70 -9.52 5.29 -13.56
N VAL A 71 -10.28 4.20 -13.72
CA VAL A 71 -10.72 3.35 -12.62
C VAL A 71 -9.51 2.54 -12.15
N ARG A 72 -8.73 3.13 -11.24
CA ARG A 72 -7.70 2.38 -10.53
C ARG A 72 -8.38 1.17 -9.88
N PRO A 73 -7.84 -0.05 -10.03
CA PRO A 73 -8.31 -1.17 -9.24
C PRO A 73 -8.30 -0.76 -7.78
N ASP A 74 -9.39 -1.05 -7.07
CA ASP A 74 -9.51 -0.70 -5.67
C ASP A 74 -8.60 -1.63 -4.85
N ASN A 75 -7.29 -1.45 -4.97
CA ASN A 75 -6.29 -2.24 -4.27
C ASN A 75 -6.34 -2.07 -2.76
N VAL A 76 -7.18 -1.15 -2.25
CA VAL A 76 -7.46 -0.98 -0.83
C VAL A 76 -8.64 -1.88 -0.44
N ASN A 77 -9.77 -1.76 -1.12
CA ASN A 77 -10.99 -2.46 -0.74
C ASN A 77 -11.11 -3.88 -1.35
N GLN A 78 -10.59 -4.09 -2.56
CA GLN A 78 -10.66 -5.33 -3.33
C GLN A 78 -9.33 -5.62 -4.06
N PRO A 79 -8.29 -6.09 -3.35
CA PRO A 79 -7.02 -6.42 -3.99
C PRO A 79 -7.16 -7.76 -4.73
N ASN A 80 -7.18 -7.74 -6.07
CA ASN A 80 -7.39 -8.94 -6.90
C ASN A 80 -6.48 -10.14 -6.57
N HIS A 81 -5.29 -9.91 -6.00
CA HIS A 81 -4.34 -10.96 -5.64
C HIS A 81 -4.63 -11.66 -4.30
N TYR A 82 -5.63 -11.21 -3.53
CA TYR A 82 -6.08 -11.89 -2.31
C TYR A 82 -7.32 -12.75 -2.52
N VAL A 83 -7.99 -12.63 -3.66
CA VAL A 83 -9.14 -13.46 -4.01
C VAL A 83 -8.67 -14.89 -4.28
N ILE A 84 -9.30 -15.88 -3.65
CA ILE A 84 -8.96 -17.29 -3.78
C ILE A 84 -9.75 -17.88 -4.96
N GLY A 85 -9.21 -17.75 -6.17
CA GLY A 85 -9.85 -18.24 -7.40
C GLY A 85 -11.29 -17.73 -7.55
N ASP A 86 -12.22 -18.60 -7.92
CA ASP A 86 -13.64 -18.26 -8.11
C ASP A 86 -14.49 -18.55 -6.85
N THR A 87 -13.86 -18.71 -5.68
CA THR A 87 -14.56 -19.11 -4.45
C THR A 87 -15.39 -17.99 -3.81
N GLY A 88 -15.17 -16.74 -4.22
CA GLY A 88 -15.73 -15.56 -3.56
C GLY A 88 -15.09 -15.23 -2.21
N LEU A 89 -14.07 -15.99 -1.77
CA LEU A 89 -13.34 -15.76 -0.53
C LEU A 89 -12.04 -14.99 -0.79
N GLU A 90 -11.66 -14.14 0.16
CA GLU A 90 -10.36 -13.52 0.25
C GLU A 90 -9.44 -14.26 1.25
N CYS A 91 -8.13 -14.06 1.11
CA CYS A 91 -7.13 -14.60 2.05
C CYS A 91 -7.44 -14.26 3.52
N LYS A 92 -7.98 -13.07 3.80
CA LYS A 92 -8.38 -12.67 5.16
C LYS A 92 -9.48 -13.55 5.75
N ASP A 93 -10.40 -14.05 4.92
CA ASP A 93 -11.51 -14.91 5.36
C ASP A 93 -10.97 -16.28 5.78
N PHE A 94 -10.00 -16.78 5.01
CA PHE A 94 -9.28 -18.01 5.33
C PHE A 94 -8.47 -17.89 6.62
N ILE A 95 -7.77 -16.77 6.81
CA ILE A 95 -7.04 -16.48 8.06
C ILE A 95 -8.01 -16.45 9.24
N SER A 96 -9.10 -15.70 9.13
CA SER A 96 -10.13 -15.58 10.17
C SER A 96 -10.69 -16.95 10.58
N ALA A 97 -10.95 -17.83 9.61
CA ALA A 97 -11.45 -19.19 9.85
C ALA A 97 -10.45 -20.07 10.63
N TRP A 98 -9.14 -19.86 10.47
CA TRP A 98 -8.11 -20.71 11.06
C TRP A 98 -7.61 -20.22 12.41
N VAL A 99 -7.38 -18.91 12.53
CA VAL A 99 -6.83 -18.33 13.76
C VAL A 99 -7.93 -17.95 14.76
N GLY A 100 -9.18 -17.86 14.31
CA GLY A 100 -10.30 -17.44 15.16
C GLY A 100 -10.29 -15.94 15.48
N LYS A 101 -11.36 -15.46 16.09
CA LYS A 101 -11.62 -14.01 16.25
C LYS A 101 -10.54 -13.28 17.06
N GLY A 102 -10.03 -13.87 18.14
CA GLY A 102 -9.04 -13.22 18.99
C GLY A 102 -7.71 -12.94 18.27
N TYR A 103 -7.19 -13.92 17.52
CA TYR A 103 -5.93 -13.76 16.79
C TYR A 103 -6.09 -13.02 15.45
N TYR A 104 -7.31 -12.90 14.93
CA TYR A 104 -7.58 -12.10 13.74
C TYR A 104 -7.27 -10.62 13.97
N SER A 105 -7.61 -10.09 15.16
CA SER A 105 -7.31 -8.71 15.54
C SER A 105 -5.80 -8.44 15.59
N VAL A 106 -4.99 -9.42 16.04
CA VAL A 106 -3.52 -9.36 15.98
C VAL A 106 -3.01 -9.34 14.53
N PHE A 107 -3.57 -10.16 13.65
CA PHE A 107 -3.26 -10.12 12.22
C PHE A 107 -3.53 -8.73 11.63
N CYS A 108 -4.68 -8.13 11.97
CA CYS A 108 -5.01 -6.77 11.54
C CYS A 108 -4.00 -5.75 12.09
N PHE A 109 -3.66 -5.82 13.38
CA PHE A 109 -2.67 -4.94 14.02
C PHE A 109 -1.32 -4.97 13.28
N CYS A 110 -0.79 -6.16 13.01
CA CYS A 110 0.47 -6.31 12.26
C CYS A 110 0.37 -5.70 10.85
N ASN A 111 -0.79 -5.79 10.20
CA ASN A 111 -1.00 -5.14 8.90
C ASN A 111 -1.03 -3.62 9.03
N VAL A 112 -1.73 -3.05 10.01
CA VAL A 112 -1.72 -1.60 10.28
C VAL A 112 -0.27 -1.12 10.40
N MET A 113 0.52 -1.72 11.31
CA MET A 113 1.94 -1.38 11.51
C MET A 113 2.75 -1.47 10.21
N LYS A 114 2.64 -2.59 9.48
CA LYS A 114 3.34 -2.80 8.21
C LYS A 114 3.01 -1.71 7.20
N TYR A 115 1.75 -1.31 7.07
CA TYR A 115 1.34 -0.31 6.08
C TYR A 115 1.79 1.10 6.49
N LEU A 116 1.69 1.48 7.77
CA LEU A 116 2.17 2.76 8.26
C LEU A 116 3.68 2.93 8.02
N VAL A 117 4.50 1.94 8.39
CA VAL A 117 5.97 1.96 8.22
C VAL A 117 6.37 1.99 6.73
N ARG A 118 5.61 1.32 5.87
CA ARG A 118 5.95 1.16 4.44
C ARG A 118 5.47 2.31 3.56
N ALA A 119 4.50 3.11 4.02
CA ALA A 119 3.80 4.07 3.19
C ALA A 119 4.77 5.02 2.45
N GLU A 120 5.66 5.71 3.17
CA GLU A 120 6.60 6.64 2.54
C GLU A 120 7.66 5.98 1.65
N LYS A 121 7.89 4.66 1.78
CA LYS A 121 8.86 3.91 0.99
C LYS A 121 8.29 3.28 -0.28
N LYS A 122 6.96 3.07 -0.36
CA LYS A 122 6.35 2.31 -1.47
C LYS A 122 5.07 2.93 -2.03
N ASN A 123 3.91 2.78 -1.39
CA ASN A 123 2.63 3.15 -2.04
C ASN A 123 2.01 4.47 -1.54
N LYS A 124 2.69 5.21 -0.65
CA LYS A 124 2.23 6.50 -0.10
C LYS A 124 0.78 6.41 0.43
N LEU A 125 -0.12 7.25 -0.10
CA LEU A 125 -1.53 7.35 0.27
C LEU A 125 -2.29 6.01 0.26
N GLU A 126 -1.96 5.09 -0.66
CA GLU A 126 -2.63 3.79 -0.71
C GLU A 126 -2.35 2.95 0.54
N ASP A 127 -1.12 2.97 1.04
CA ASP A 127 -0.77 2.21 2.25
C ASP A 127 -1.43 2.82 3.49
N TYR A 128 -1.51 4.15 3.62
CA TYR A 128 -2.27 4.76 4.73
C TYR A 128 -3.76 4.36 4.70
N LYS A 129 -4.37 4.32 3.51
CA LYS A 129 -5.76 3.85 3.36
C LYS A 129 -5.92 2.37 3.71
N LYS A 130 -4.93 1.53 3.38
CA LYS A 130 -4.90 0.13 3.81
C LYS A 130 -4.80 0.01 5.32
N ALA A 131 -3.92 0.78 5.97
CA ALA A 131 -3.83 0.83 7.43
C ALA A 131 -5.17 1.22 8.06
N LEU A 132 -5.86 2.24 7.53
CA LEU A 132 -7.18 2.65 8.00
C LEU A 132 -8.21 1.53 7.88
N LYS A 133 -8.24 0.81 6.76
CA LYS A 133 -9.14 -0.34 6.55
C LYS A 133 -8.89 -1.46 7.55
N TYR A 134 -7.63 -1.75 7.88
CA TYR A 134 -7.31 -2.76 8.90
C TYR A 134 -7.66 -2.29 10.32
N LEU A 135 -7.60 -0.98 10.61
CA LEU A 135 -8.11 -0.43 11.87
C LEU A 135 -9.63 -0.57 11.98
N ASP A 136 -10.37 -0.30 10.90
CA ASP A 136 -11.82 -0.55 10.86
C ASP A 136 -12.13 -2.01 11.21
N MET A 137 -11.39 -2.96 10.63
CA MET A 137 -11.54 -4.39 10.92
C MET A 137 -11.27 -4.76 12.39
N ILE A 138 -10.29 -4.12 13.05
CA ILE A 138 -10.04 -4.33 14.50
C ILE A 138 -11.25 -3.88 15.32
N ILE A 139 -11.77 -2.68 15.01
CA ILE A 139 -12.90 -2.09 15.72
C ILE A 139 -14.17 -2.95 15.51
N GLU A 140 -14.42 -3.40 14.28
CA GLU A 140 -15.56 -4.28 13.94
C GLU A 140 -15.47 -5.65 14.62
N ALA A 141 -14.27 -6.21 14.80
CA ALA A 141 -14.05 -7.50 15.45
C ALA A 141 -14.21 -7.46 16.97
N GLY A 142 -14.21 -6.26 17.58
CA GLY A 142 -14.21 -6.04 19.03
C GLY A 142 -12.80 -5.77 19.53
N ALA A 143 -12.41 -4.49 19.51
CA ALA A 143 -11.12 -3.95 19.94
C ALA A 143 -10.61 -4.49 21.29
N ASP A 144 -11.54 -4.80 22.22
CA ASP A 144 -11.28 -5.28 23.58
C ASP A 144 -10.65 -6.70 23.66
N THR A 145 -10.32 -7.31 22.51
CA THR A 145 -9.76 -8.67 22.41
C THR A 145 -8.28 -8.72 22.08
N ILE A 146 -7.64 -7.57 21.80
CA ILE A 146 -6.19 -7.50 21.68
C ILE A 146 -5.63 -7.20 23.07
N VAL A 147 -4.84 -8.11 23.61
CA VAL A 147 -3.94 -7.85 24.73
C VAL A 147 -2.54 -8.02 24.17
N LEU A 148 -1.87 -6.93 23.84
CA LEU A 148 -0.44 -6.94 23.55
C LEU A 148 0.26 -6.33 24.75
N ASP A 149 1.31 -6.98 25.23
CA ASP A 149 2.16 -6.46 26.32
C ASP A 149 2.86 -5.12 25.97
N ILE A 150 2.63 -4.60 24.76
CA ILE A 150 3.15 -3.31 24.27
C ILE A 150 2.59 -2.14 25.08
N ALA A 151 1.34 -2.18 25.54
CA ALA A 151 0.74 -1.09 26.30
C ALA A 151 1.41 -0.90 27.67
N ASP A 152 1.95 -1.98 28.27
CA ASP A 152 2.53 -1.96 29.60
C ASP A 152 3.97 -1.43 29.61
N ILE A 153 4.74 -1.68 28.55
CA ILE A 153 6.14 -1.26 28.41
C ILE A 153 6.24 0.10 27.69
N GLY A 154 5.28 0.41 26.82
CA GLY A 154 5.30 1.60 25.98
C GLY A 154 6.16 1.40 24.73
N ILE A 155 5.81 2.14 23.66
CA ILE A 155 6.44 1.99 22.34
C ILE A 155 7.95 2.28 22.36
N GLU A 156 8.41 3.20 23.20
CA GLU A 156 9.81 3.65 23.23
C GLU A 156 10.70 2.59 23.88
N ASP A 157 10.37 2.19 25.10
CA ASP A 157 11.15 1.21 25.86
C ASP A 157 11.06 -0.18 25.24
N GLY A 158 9.86 -0.63 24.87
CA GLY A 158 9.67 -1.96 24.28
C GLY A 158 10.37 -2.12 22.93
N THR A 159 10.35 -1.06 22.09
CA THR A 159 11.07 -1.10 20.82
C THR A 159 12.57 -1.10 21.04
N LYS A 160 13.08 -0.28 21.96
CA LYS A 160 14.51 -0.20 22.25
C LYS A 160 15.04 -1.49 22.85
N GLU A 161 14.33 -2.10 23.80
CA GLU A 161 14.72 -3.37 24.40
C GLU A 161 14.83 -4.48 23.35
N TYR A 162 13.87 -4.57 22.43
CA TYR A 162 13.84 -5.61 21.41
C TYR A 162 14.81 -5.36 20.24
N THR A 163 14.90 -4.12 19.77
CA THR A 163 15.64 -3.78 18.52
C THR A 163 17.03 -3.19 18.76
N GLY A 164 17.28 -2.65 19.95
CA GLY A 164 18.47 -1.85 20.25
C GLY A 164 18.45 -0.44 19.64
N VAL A 165 17.34 -0.01 19.03
CA VAL A 165 17.21 1.28 18.33
C VAL A 165 16.18 2.16 19.03
N GLU A 166 16.50 3.45 19.20
CA GLU A 166 15.59 4.43 19.78
C GLU A 166 14.37 4.66 18.88
N TRP A 167 13.18 4.79 19.48
CA TRP A 167 11.96 5.11 18.72
C TRP A 167 12.11 6.37 17.88
N ASN A 168 12.80 7.38 18.40
CA ASN A 168 13.05 8.64 17.69
C ASN A 168 13.84 8.43 16.39
N GLU A 169 14.81 7.51 16.36
CA GLU A 169 15.55 7.19 15.13
C GLU A 169 14.66 6.48 14.11
N ILE A 170 13.79 5.59 14.59
CA ILE A 170 12.84 4.84 13.76
C ILE A 170 11.80 5.78 13.14
N ILE A 171 11.15 6.62 13.95
CA ILE A 171 10.09 7.51 13.46
C ILE A 171 10.63 8.56 12.48
N LEU A 172 11.87 9.03 12.66
CA LEU A 172 12.54 9.92 11.70
C LEU A 172 12.69 9.26 10.33
N GLU A 173 13.05 7.97 10.27
CA GLU A 173 13.16 7.26 9.00
C GLU A 173 11.80 6.89 8.39
N ILE A 174 10.78 6.60 9.20
CA ILE A 174 9.40 6.37 8.73
C ILE A 174 8.81 7.64 8.12
N THR A 175 9.00 8.79 8.78
CA THR A 175 8.40 10.07 8.39
C THR A 175 9.24 10.85 7.38
N LYS A 176 10.30 10.24 6.85
CA LYS A 176 11.21 10.87 5.90
C LYS A 176 10.47 11.34 4.64
N GLY A 177 10.50 12.65 4.41
CA GLY A 177 9.80 13.31 3.29
C GLY A 177 8.45 13.92 3.65
N LEU A 178 7.97 13.74 4.89
CA LEU A 178 6.83 14.45 5.44
C LEU A 178 7.25 15.83 5.97
N SER A 179 6.30 16.78 6.02
CA SER A 179 6.51 18.02 6.78
C SER A 179 6.55 17.73 8.29
N ALA A 180 7.14 18.63 9.09
CA ALA A 180 7.18 18.48 10.55
C ALA A 180 5.78 18.25 11.16
N ARG A 181 4.77 18.98 10.67
CA ARG A 181 3.37 18.81 11.11
C ARG A 181 2.83 17.42 10.77
N GLN A 182 3.11 16.91 9.58
CA GLN A 182 2.70 15.57 9.16
C GLN A 182 3.44 14.48 9.93
N ALA A 183 4.74 14.66 10.19
CA ALA A 183 5.55 13.73 10.98
C ALA A 183 5.00 13.60 12.41
N LEU A 184 4.71 14.74 13.07
CA LEU A 184 4.08 14.75 14.40
C LEU A 184 2.69 14.12 14.39
N SER A 185 1.89 14.40 13.36
CA SER A 185 0.57 13.80 13.20
C SER A 185 0.66 12.28 13.04
N LEU A 186 1.61 11.78 12.24
CA LEU A 186 1.82 10.35 12.04
C LEU A 186 2.39 9.66 13.29
N ASP A 187 3.33 10.29 14.01
CA ASP A 187 3.82 9.78 15.31
C ASP A 187 2.66 9.65 16.31
N SER A 188 1.73 10.60 16.34
CA SER A 188 0.54 10.50 17.18
C SER A 188 -0.37 9.31 16.85
N VAL A 189 -0.37 8.84 15.58
CA VAL A 189 -1.07 7.61 15.18
C VAL A 189 -0.37 6.39 15.79
N PHE A 190 0.95 6.30 15.69
CA PHE A 190 1.73 5.20 16.29
C PHE A 190 1.55 5.12 17.79
N ARG A 191 1.55 6.26 18.49
CA ARG A 191 1.31 6.31 19.93
C ARG A 191 -0.08 5.80 20.30
N ALA A 192 -1.13 6.27 19.62
CA ALA A 192 -2.49 5.76 19.86
C ALA A 192 -2.63 4.27 19.53
N LEU A 193 -1.87 3.76 18.56
CA LEU A 193 -1.83 2.35 18.22
C LEU A 193 -1.13 1.50 19.29
N ALA A 194 -0.04 2.02 19.88
CA ALA A 194 0.69 1.38 20.98
C ALA A 194 -0.08 1.42 22.30
N ASP A 195 -0.86 2.48 22.53
CA ASP A 195 -1.78 2.60 23.68
C ASP A 195 -3.05 1.73 23.51
N GLU A 196 -3.12 0.91 22.45
CA GLU A 196 -4.27 0.07 22.07
C GLU A 196 -5.60 0.84 21.93
N ASN A 197 -5.53 2.16 21.78
CA ASN A 197 -6.69 3.01 21.60
C ASN A 197 -7.06 3.07 20.11
N TYR A 198 -7.62 1.97 19.58
CA TYR A 198 -7.88 1.82 18.15
C TYR A 198 -8.88 2.84 17.60
N HIS A 199 -9.86 3.28 18.39
CA HIS A 199 -10.77 4.35 18.01
C HIS A 199 -10.03 5.68 17.80
N LEU A 200 -9.18 6.07 18.74
CA LEU A 200 -8.36 7.27 18.62
C LEU A 200 -7.34 7.15 17.49
N CYS A 201 -6.69 5.99 17.36
CA CYS A 201 -5.77 5.69 16.28
C CYS A 201 -6.43 5.88 14.91
N ARG A 202 -7.66 5.35 14.75
CA ARG A 202 -8.45 5.50 13.52
C ARG A 202 -8.76 6.97 13.21
N ILE A 203 -9.21 7.74 14.21
CA ILE A 203 -9.49 9.18 14.06
C ILE A 203 -8.23 9.92 13.61
N ARG A 204 -7.11 9.74 14.34
CA ARG A 204 -5.84 10.40 14.02
C ARG A 204 -5.32 10.03 12.64
N LEU A 205 -5.48 8.78 12.22
CA LEU A 205 -5.06 8.34 10.89
C LEU A 205 -5.94 8.94 9.78
N ALA A 206 -7.24 9.06 10.01
CA ALA A 206 -8.14 9.73 9.07
C ALA A 206 -7.75 11.21 8.90
N ASP A 207 -7.53 11.92 10.01
CA ASP A 207 -7.09 13.32 10.01
C ASP A 207 -5.74 13.49 9.30
N PHE A 208 -4.80 12.58 9.56
CA PHE A 208 -3.51 12.57 8.87
C PHE A 208 -3.68 12.36 7.36
N ILE A 209 -4.54 11.43 6.92
CA ILE A 209 -4.80 11.15 5.52
C ILE A 209 -5.36 12.38 4.80
N ASP A 210 -6.26 13.12 5.45
CA ASP A 210 -6.82 14.34 4.88
C ASP A 210 -5.76 15.44 4.78
N MET A 211 -4.99 15.66 5.84
CA MET A 211 -3.82 16.57 5.83
C MET A 211 -2.80 16.20 4.74
N TYR A 212 -2.59 14.91 4.50
CA TYR A 212 -1.68 14.41 3.48
C TYR A 212 -2.14 14.76 2.07
N ARG A 213 -3.46 14.75 1.79
CA ARG A 213 -4.02 15.10 0.48
C ARG A 213 -3.84 16.58 0.16
N ASP A 214 -4.05 17.46 1.13
CA ASP A 214 -3.97 18.92 0.94
C ASP A 214 -2.58 19.38 0.48
N THR A 215 -1.53 18.71 0.95
CA THR A 215 -0.14 19.06 0.59
C THR A 215 0.24 18.78 -0.87
N LYS A 216 -0.54 17.99 -1.62
CA LYS A 216 -0.29 17.71 -3.04
C LYS A 216 -0.94 18.69 -4.01
N VAL A 217 -1.90 19.51 -3.55
CA VAL A 217 -2.62 20.46 -4.42
C VAL A 217 -1.89 21.81 -4.53
N CYS A 218 -0.98 22.13 -3.59
CA CYS A 218 -0.45 23.49 -3.42
C CYS A 218 1.00 23.74 -3.85
N ARG A 219 1.66 22.87 -4.63
CA ARG A 219 3.03 23.19 -5.13
C ARG A 219 3.02 23.46 -6.65
N PRO A 220 2.94 24.74 -7.10
CA PRO A 220 3.29 25.05 -8.48
C PRO A 220 4.74 24.63 -8.75
N PRO A 221 5.07 24.20 -9.98
CA PRO A 221 6.42 23.79 -10.32
C PRO A 221 7.40 24.93 -10.02
N VAL A 222 8.45 24.62 -9.26
CA VAL A 222 9.55 25.55 -9.03
C VAL A 222 10.22 25.80 -10.39
N PRO A 223 10.35 27.06 -10.85
CA PRO A 223 11.06 27.35 -12.09
C PRO A 223 12.49 26.85 -11.97
N ALA A 224 12.94 26.09 -12.97
CA ALA A 224 14.35 25.73 -13.07
C ALA A 224 15.18 27.02 -13.19
N LYS A 225 16.19 27.16 -12.33
CA LYS A 225 17.27 28.14 -12.49
C LYS A 225 18.32 27.58 -13.42
#